data_AF-A0A9P9Z4J7-F1
#
_entry.id   AF-A0A9P9Z4J7-F1
#
_cell.length_a   1.000
_cell.length_b   1.000
_cell.length_c   1.000
_cell.angle_alpha   90.00
_cell.angle_beta   90.00
_cell.angle_gamma   90.00
#
_symmetry.space_group_name_H-M   'P 1'
#
loop_
_entity.id
_entity.type
_entity.pdbx_description
1 polymer ?
#
loop_
_entity_poly.entity_id
_entity_poly.type
_entity_poly.pdbx_seq_one_letter_code
_entity_poly.pdbx_strand_id
1 'polypeptide(L)'
;MNLFEVAHFVPEKPMYEQGLILLPHLATLGWGVGPGGEVIDTFPYFVSGVLHLISSAVLGFGGIYHALLGPETLEESFPFFGYVWKDRNKMTTILGIHLILLGLGWIVSVDDLEDIIGGHVWLGSICILGGIWHILTKPFAWARRAFVWSGEAYLSYSLGALSVFGFIACCFVWFNNTAYPSEFYGPTGPEASQAQAFTFLVRDQRLGANVGSAQGPTGLGKYLMRSPTGEVIFGGETMRFWDLRAPWLEPLRGPNGLDLSRLKKDIQPWQERRSAEYMTHAPLGSLNSVGGVATEINAVNYVSPRSWLATSHFVLGFFFFVGHLWHAGRARAAAAGFEKGIDRDLEPVLFMTPLN
;
A
#
# COMPACT_ATOMS: atom_id res chain seq x y z
N MET A 1 -10.90 2.41 -16.24
CA MET A 1 -11.02 1.39 -15.18
C MET A 1 -12.22 1.63 -14.28
N ASN A 2 -12.39 2.79 -13.61
CA ASN A 2 -13.53 3.02 -12.71
C ASN A 2 -14.91 2.72 -13.35
N LEU A 3 -15.22 3.35 -14.50
CA LEU A 3 -16.49 3.09 -15.22
C LEU A 3 -16.66 1.62 -15.65
N PHE A 4 -15.56 0.89 -15.87
CA PHE A 4 -15.60 -0.53 -16.19
C PHE A 4 -15.98 -1.36 -14.97
N GLU A 5 -15.42 -1.05 -13.79
CA GLU A 5 -15.83 -1.65 -12.53
C GLU A 5 -17.31 -1.38 -12.24
N VAL A 6 -17.75 -0.13 -12.38
CA VAL A 6 -19.17 0.24 -12.23
C VAL A 6 -20.08 -0.57 -13.15
N ALA A 7 -19.67 -0.78 -14.42
CA ALA A 7 -20.47 -1.53 -15.39
C ALA A 7 -20.59 -3.04 -15.09
N HIS A 8 -19.64 -3.61 -14.35
CA HIS A 8 -19.64 -5.04 -13.98
C HIS A 8 -20.04 -5.28 -12.53
N PHE A 9 -20.35 -4.23 -11.78
CA PHE A 9 -20.63 -4.32 -10.36
C PHE A 9 -22.03 -4.89 -10.10
N VAL A 10 -22.09 -5.90 -9.25
CA VAL A 10 -23.32 -6.50 -8.71
C VAL A 10 -23.41 -6.15 -7.22
N PRO A 11 -24.34 -5.27 -6.80
CA PRO A 11 -24.40 -4.76 -5.43
C PRO A 11 -24.65 -5.81 -4.35
N GLU A 12 -25.31 -6.92 -4.70
CA GLU A 12 -25.65 -7.99 -3.76
C GLU A 12 -24.45 -8.90 -3.40
N LYS A 13 -23.33 -8.76 -4.13
CA LYS A 13 -22.11 -9.53 -3.89
C LYS A 13 -21.07 -8.66 -3.18
N PRO A 14 -20.23 -9.22 -2.29
CA PRO A 14 -19.09 -8.51 -1.74
C PRO A 14 -18.18 -7.96 -2.85
N MET A 15 -17.62 -6.76 -2.66
CA MET A 15 -16.75 -6.14 -3.68
C MET A 15 -15.51 -7.00 -3.97
N TYR A 16 -14.96 -7.63 -2.93
CA TYR A 16 -13.76 -8.45 -3.02
C TYR A 16 -13.96 -9.76 -3.82
N GLU A 17 -15.20 -10.18 -4.08
CA GLU A 17 -15.50 -11.34 -4.94
C GLU A 17 -15.57 -10.99 -6.44
N GLN A 18 -15.51 -9.70 -6.78
CA GLN A 18 -15.82 -9.21 -8.13
C GLN A 18 -14.60 -8.67 -8.88
N GLY A 19 -13.40 -8.80 -8.30
CA GLY A 19 -12.16 -8.30 -8.92
C GLY A 19 -12.07 -6.78 -8.97
N LEU A 20 -12.70 -6.10 -8.01
CA LEU A 20 -12.74 -4.64 -7.94
C LEU A 20 -11.58 -4.12 -7.10
N ILE A 21 -10.93 -3.07 -7.56
CA ILE A 21 -9.89 -2.38 -6.81
C ILE A 21 -10.16 -0.89 -6.66
N LEU A 22 -10.93 -0.24 -7.54
CA LEU A 22 -11.21 1.20 -7.44
C LEU A 22 -12.46 1.51 -6.62
N LEU A 23 -13.54 0.74 -6.78
CA LEU A 23 -14.75 0.93 -5.96
C LEU A 23 -14.46 0.79 -4.46
N PRO A 24 -13.64 -0.17 -3.98
CA PRO A 24 -13.21 -0.21 -2.59
C PRO A 24 -12.54 1.08 -2.08
N HIS A 25 -11.75 1.77 -2.92
CA HIS A 25 -11.12 3.03 -2.51
C HIS A 25 -12.17 4.15 -2.34
N LEU A 26 -13.17 4.22 -3.22
CA LEU A 26 -14.25 5.21 -3.11
C LEU A 26 -15.16 4.92 -1.91
N ALA A 27 -15.47 3.65 -1.68
CA ALA A 27 -16.24 3.19 -0.53
C ALA A 27 -15.54 3.49 0.80
N THR A 28 -14.21 3.36 0.85
CA THR A 28 -13.40 3.69 2.03
C THR A 28 -13.49 5.19 2.39
N LEU A 29 -13.72 6.06 1.41
CA LEU A 29 -13.97 7.49 1.64
C LEU A 29 -15.41 7.80 2.10
N GLY A 30 -16.25 6.78 2.28
CA GLY A 30 -17.63 6.90 2.73
C GLY A 30 -18.64 7.22 1.62
N TRP A 31 -18.25 7.12 0.34
CA TRP A 31 -19.19 7.33 -0.77
C TRP A 31 -19.94 6.07 -1.11
N GLY A 32 -21.27 6.16 -1.19
CA GLY A 32 -22.13 5.09 -1.70
C GLY A 32 -22.32 3.91 -0.75
N VAL A 33 -21.85 3.99 0.50
CA VAL A 33 -21.89 2.89 1.48
C VAL A 33 -22.64 3.26 2.76
N GLY A 34 -23.31 2.27 3.34
CA GLY A 34 -24.02 2.33 4.62
C GLY A 34 -23.37 1.46 5.71
N PRO A 35 -24.09 1.21 6.84
CA PRO A 35 -23.60 0.37 7.92
C PRO A 35 -23.15 -1.02 7.46
N GLY A 36 -22.01 -1.48 7.97
CA GLY A 36 -21.44 -2.79 7.59
C GLY A 36 -20.84 -2.85 6.18
N GLY A 37 -20.73 -1.72 5.48
CA GLY A 37 -20.14 -1.62 4.13
C GLY A 37 -21.11 -1.96 3.01
N GLU A 38 -22.42 -2.04 3.27
CA GLU A 38 -23.44 -2.28 2.24
C GLU A 38 -23.49 -1.11 1.24
N VAL A 39 -23.54 -1.41 -0.06
CA VAL A 39 -23.66 -0.37 -1.08
C VAL A 39 -25.10 0.10 -1.19
N ILE A 40 -25.34 1.39 -0.92
CA ILE A 40 -26.66 2.02 -0.93
C ILE A 40 -26.88 2.94 -2.13
N ASP A 41 -25.80 3.43 -2.75
CA ASP A 41 -25.86 4.29 -3.95
C ASP A 41 -24.59 4.10 -4.79
N THR A 42 -24.76 3.84 -6.09
CA THR A 42 -23.66 3.65 -7.05
C THR A 42 -23.35 4.91 -7.85
N PHE A 43 -24.20 5.94 -7.77
CA PHE A 43 -24.02 7.18 -8.53
C PHE A 43 -22.71 7.91 -8.20
N PRO A 44 -22.25 8.00 -6.94
CA PRO A 44 -20.94 8.60 -6.62
C PRO A 44 -19.77 7.92 -7.35
N TYR A 45 -19.81 6.60 -7.51
CA TYR A 45 -18.80 5.85 -8.23
C TYR A 45 -18.77 6.21 -9.72
N PHE A 46 -19.95 6.30 -10.34
CA PHE A 46 -20.12 6.73 -11.72
C PHE A 46 -19.63 8.17 -11.94
N VAL A 47 -20.03 9.10 -11.09
CA VAL A 47 -19.61 10.51 -11.14
C VAL A 47 -18.08 10.61 -11.10
N SER A 48 -17.44 9.92 -10.16
CA SER A 48 -15.98 9.88 -10.07
C SER A 48 -15.37 9.38 -11.38
N GLY A 49 -15.91 8.31 -11.96
CA GLY A 49 -15.42 7.74 -13.22
C GLY A 49 -15.54 8.71 -14.40
N VAL A 50 -16.67 9.40 -14.53
CA VAL A 50 -16.89 10.39 -15.62
C VAL A 50 -15.98 11.60 -15.47
N LEU A 51 -15.86 12.16 -14.26
CA LEU A 51 -15.00 13.32 -14.03
C LEU A 51 -13.54 13.02 -14.41
N HIS A 52 -13.00 11.88 -13.97
CA HIS A 52 -11.64 11.48 -14.33
C HIS A 52 -11.47 11.26 -15.83
N LEU A 53 -12.47 10.67 -16.51
CA LEU A 53 -12.42 10.47 -17.96
C LEU A 53 -12.39 11.80 -18.71
N ILE A 54 -13.24 12.76 -18.36
CA ILE A 54 -13.28 14.08 -19.00
C ILE A 54 -12.01 14.88 -18.72
N SER A 55 -11.53 14.90 -17.47
CA SER A 55 -10.27 15.57 -17.13
C SER A 55 -9.08 14.98 -17.88
N SER A 56 -9.06 13.67 -18.14
CA SER A 56 -7.98 13.02 -18.90
C SER A 56 -7.86 13.54 -20.33
N ALA A 57 -8.98 13.90 -20.98
CA ALA A 57 -8.97 14.49 -22.32
C ALA A 57 -8.32 15.89 -22.33
N VAL A 58 -8.58 16.70 -21.30
CA VAL A 58 -7.96 18.03 -21.14
C VAL A 58 -6.45 17.90 -20.93
N LEU A 59 -6.02 16.97 -20.08
CA LEU A 59 -4.60 16.68 -19.86
C LEU A 59 -3.92 16.16 -21.14
N GLY A 60 -4.57 15.24 -21.85
CA GLY A 60 -4.08 14.70 -23.12
C GLY A 60 -3.93 15.77 -24.19
N PHE A 61 -4.90 16.68 -24.31
CA PHE A 61 -4.84 17.82 -25.24
C PHE A 61 -3.65 18.73 -24.92
N GLY A 62 -3.49 19.13 -23.65
CA GLY A 62 -2.33 19.93 -23.22
C GLY A 62 -1.00 19.22 -23.49
N GLY A 63 -0.93 17.91 -23.22
CA GLY A 63 0.25 17.10 -23.50
C GLY A 63 0.61 17.04 -24.99
N ILE A 64 -0.36 16.79 -25.87
CA ILE A 64 -0.15 16.76 -27.33
C ILE A 64 0.29 18.13 -27.83
N TYR A 65 -0.38 19.20 -27.38
CA TYR A 65 -0.01 20.56 -27.73
C TYR A 65 1.44 20.84 -27.36
N HIS A 66 1.84 20.62 -26.10
CA HIS A 66 3.19 20.93 -25.64
C HIS A 66 4.26 20.00 -26.24
N ALA A 67 3.92 18.79 -26.67
CA ALA A 67 4.86 17.85 -27.27
C ALA A 67 5.10 18.09 -28.76
N LEU A 68 4.10 18.59 -29.51
CA LEU A 68 4.15 18.66 -30.97
C LEU A 68 4.08 20.08 -31.55
N LEU A 69 3.45 21.02 -30.85
CA LEU A 69 3.11 22.35 -31.37
C LEU A 69 3.68 23.50 -30.55
N GLY A 70 3.82 23.29 -29.23
CA GLY A 70 4.39 24.27 -28.32
C GLY A 70 5.88 24.51 -28.58
N PRO A 71 6.45 25.56 -27.98
CA PRO A 71 7.88 25.82 -28.09
C PRO A 71 8.70 24.68 -27.46
N GLU A 72 9.76 24.25 -28.13
CA GLU A 72 10.66 23.18 -27.65
C GLU A 72 11.41 23.56 -26.37
N THR A 73 11.71 24.85 -26.22
CA THR A 73 12.40 25.44 -25.06
C THR A 73 11.59 26.61 -24.52
N LEU A 74 11.58 26.82 -23.21
CA LEU A 74 10.74 27.83 -22.54
C LEU A 74 11.54 29.01 -21.98
N GLU A 75 12.86 28.91 -21.98
CA GLU A 75 13.80 29.82 -21.32
C GLU A 75 13.69 31.26 -21.83
N GLU A 76 13.51 31.42 -23.14
CA GLU A 76 13.44 32.73 -23.79
C GLU A 76 12.04 33.33 -23.72
N SER A 77 11.01 32.54 -24.06
CA SER A 77 9.63 33.04 -24.19
C SER A 77 8.90 33.14 -22.86
N PHE A 78 9.21 32.26 -21.90
CA PHE A 78 8.48 32.12 -20.64
C PHE A 78 9.44 31.86 -19.47
N PRO A 79 10.23 32.86 -19.02
CA PRO A 79 11.31 32.65 -18.04
C PRO A 79 10.82 32.15 -16.67
N PHE A 80 9.54 32.38 -16.31
CA PHE A 80 8.93 31.77 -15.14
C PHE A 80 8.82 30.25 -15.26
N PHE A 81 8.51 29.72 -16.45
CA PHE A 81 8.37 28.29 -16.72
C PHE A 81 9.66 27.63 -17.21
N GLY A 82 10.54 28.36 -17.90
CA GLY A 82 11.85 27.86 -18.33
C GLY A 82 12.79 27.57 -17.16
N TYR A 83 13.61 26.54 -17.29
CA TYR A 83 14.57 26.13 -16.26
C TYR A 83 15.77 25.39 -16.85
N VAL A 84 16.92 25.50 -16.19
CA VAL A 84 18.09 24.67 -16.46
C VAL A 84 18.33 23.77 -15.26
N TRP A 85 18.58 22.48 -15.47
CA TRP A 85 18.74 21.49 -14.38
C TRP A 85 19.82 21.84 -13.34
N LYS A 86 20.82 22.63 -13.73
CA LYS A 86 21.90 23.08 -12.85
C LYS A 86 21.53 24.32 -12.01
N ASP A 87 20.43 25.02 -12.35
CA ASP A 87 19.91 26.10 -11.52
C ASP A 87 19.23 25.54 -10.27
N ARG A 88 20.03 25.47 -9.21
CA ARG A 88 19.62 24.93 -7.92
C ARG A 88 18.46 25.70 -7.29
N ASN A 89 18.35 27.00 -7.53
CA ASN A 89 17.30 27.83 -6.94
C ASN A 89 15.97 27.56 -7.65
N LYS A 90 15.98 27.48 -8.99
CA LYS A 90 14.79 27.11 -9.75
C LYS A 90 14.29 25.71 -9.40
N MET A 91 15.21 24.75 -9.20
CA MET A 91 14.84 23.38 -8.78
C MET A 91 14.18 23.35 -7.39
N THR A 92 14.70 24.10 -6.40
CA THR A 92 14.07 24.14 -5.07
C THR A 92 12.73 24.89 -5.09
N THR A 93 12.57 25.93 -5.91
CA THR A 93 11.28 26.60 -6.09
C THR A 93 10.22 25.66 -6.67
N ILE A 94 10.53 24.89 -7.72
CA ILE A 94 9.60 23.91 -8.30
C ILE A 94 9.26 22.82 -7.28
N LEU A 95 10.25 22.28 -6.58
CA LEU A 95 10.02 21.33 -5.49
C LEU A 95 9.10 21.92 -4.42
N GLY A 96 9.32 23.17 -4.03
CA GLY A 96 8.54 23.82 -2.98
C GLY A 96 7.07 24.01 -3.37
N ILE A 97 6.80 24.37 -4.63
CA ILE A 97 5.43 24.42 -5.18
C ILE A 97 4.79 23.03 -5.11
N HIS A 98 5.49 21.97 -5.55
CA HIS A 98 4.96 20.61 -5.48
C HIS A 98 4.72 20.14 -4.05
N LEU A 99 5.59 20.47 -3.09
CA LEU A 99 5.38 20.13 -1.69
C LEU A 99 4.14 20.80 -1.11
N ILE A 100 3.86 22.06 -1.44
CA ILE A 100 2.61 22.71 -1.02
C ILE A 100 1.39 21.96 -1.56
N LEU A 101 1.44 21.48 -2.81
CA LEU A 101 0.36 20.69 -3.40
C LEU A 101 0.24 19.27 -2.78
N LEU A 102 1.35 18.65 -2.40
CA LEU A 102 1.40 17.31 -1.80
C LEU A 102 1.07 17.29 -0.31
N GLY A 103 1.03 18.43 0.38
CA GLY A 103 0.67 18.55 1.79
C GLY A 103 -0.77 18.20 2.13
N LEU A 104 -1.28 17.09 1.59
CA LEU A 104 -2.66 16.67 1.68
C LEU A 104 -2.82 15.17 2.06
N GLY A 105 -1.76 14.43 2.46
CA GLY A 105 -1.97 13.15 3.19
C GLY A 105 -0.88 12.08 3.26
N TRP A 106 -0.94 11.20 4.31
CA TRP A 106 -0.46 9.77 4.41
C TRP A 106 0.02 9.32 5.84
N ILE A 107 -0.19 8.04 6.28
CA ILE A 107 0.75 7.08 6.97
C ILE A 107 0.17 5.62 7.13
N VAL A 108 0.95 4.65 7.68
CA VAL A 108 0.85 3.17 7.44
C VAL A 108 0.73 2.18 8.65
N SER A 109 0.64 2.59 9.92
CA SER A 109 0.48 1.64 11.06
C SER A 109 -0.69 2.00 11.98
N VAL A 110 -1.72 2.54 11.37
CA VAL A 110 -2.78 3.28 12.05
C VAL A 110 -4.02 2.40 12.19
N ASP A 111 -4.55 2.34 13.41
CA ASP A 111 -5.68 1.49 13.78
C ASP A 111 -6.97 2.25 14.11
N ASP A 112 -6.96 3.59 14.06
CA ASP A 112 -8.15 4.44 14.13
C ASP A 112 -8.16 5.58 13.09
N LEU A 113 -9.31 6.24 12.92
CA LEU A 113 -9.50 7.29 11.92
C LEU A 113 -8.96 8.64 12.39
N GLU A 114 -8.96 8.88 13.70
CA GLU A 114 -8.46 10.08 14.34
C GLU A 114 -6.97 10.27 14.07
N ASP A 115 -6.18 9.21 14.20
CA ASP A 115 -4.75 9.19 13.91
C ASP A 115 -4.46 9.25 12.41
N ILE A 116 -5.32 8.66 11.55
CA ILE A 116 -5.23 8.84 10.10
C ILE A 116 -5.36 10.33 9.79
N ILE A 117 -6.45 10.95 10.24
CA ILE A 117 -6.75 12.36 9.95
C ILE A 117 -5.67 13.27 10.57
N GLY A 118 -5.30 13.04 11.83
CA GLY A 118 -4.27 13.79 12.54
C GLY A 118 -2.91 13.70 11.83
N GLY A 119 -2.52 12.52 11.37
CA GLY A 119 -1.33 12.31 10.56
C GLY A 119 -1.36 13.10 9.25
N HIS A 120 -2.50 13.11 8.55
CA HIS A 120 -2.68 13.89 7.33
C HIS A 120 -2.60 15.40 7.58
N VAL A 121 -3.14 15.89 8.71
CA VAL A 121 -3.04 17.31 9.12
C VAL A 121 -1.59 17.70 9.38
N TRP A 122 -0.83 16.87 10.11
CA TRP A 122 0.58 17.12 10.40
C TRP A 122 1.43 17.09 9.13
N LEU A 123 1.31 16.04 8.33
CA LEU A 123 2.04 15.93 7.08
C LEU A 123 1.72 17.10 6.15
N GLY A 124 0.45 17.49 6.09
CA GLY A 124 0.03 18.61 5.27
C GLY A 124 0.68 19.93 5.68
N SER A 125 0.69 20.18 6.98
CA SER A 125 1.37 21.34 7.55
C SER A 125 2.88 21.31 7.27
N ILE A 126 3.54 20.14 7.42
CA ILE A 126 4.97 19.98 7.16
C ILE A 126 5.29 20.24 5.69
N CYS A 127 4.51 19.70 4.77
CA CYS A 127 4.68 19.86 3.33
C CYS A 127 4.47 21.31 2.89
N ILE A 128 3.45 22.01 3.42
CA ILE A 128 3.23 23.44 3.15
C ILE A 128 4.42 24.28 3.65
N LEU A 129 4.81 24.10 4.91
CA LEU A 129 5.91 24.86 5.52
C LEU A 129 7.25 24.55 4.84
N GLY A 130 7.52 23.27 4.54
CA GLY A 130 8.68 22.83 3.80
C GLY A 130 8.69 23.39 2.37
N GLY A 131 7.53 23.49 1.73
CA GLY A 131 7.41 24.07 0.41
C GLY A 131 7.69 25.57 0.38
N ILE A 132 7.13 26.34 1.32
CA ILE A 132 7.47 27.76 1.51
C ILE A 132 8.97 27.92 1.77
N TRP A 133 9.54 27.09 2.64
CA TRP A 133 10.97 27.10 2.92
C TRP A 133 11.80 26.89 1.64
N HIS A 134 11.46 25.90 0.81
CA HIS A 134 12.18 25.61 -0.43
C HIS A 134 12.01 26.67 -1.53
N ILE A 135 10.90 27.42 -1.52
CA ILE A 135 10.71 28.60 -2.38
C ILE A 135 11.61 29.76 -1.94
N LEU A 136 11.71 30.00 -0.63
CA LEU A 136 12.41 31.16 -0.07
C LEU A 136 13.92 30.92 0.15
N THR A 137 14.40 29.68 0.02
CA THR A 137 15.79 29.32 0.30
C THR A 137 16.49 28.64 -0.87
N LYS A 138 17.83 28.64 -0.81
CA LYS A 138 18.71 27.97 -1.76
C LYS A 138 19.53 26.89 -1.07
N PRO A 139 19.96 25.81 -1.76
CA PRO A 139 20.71 24.73 -1.13
C PRO A 139 21.99 25.19 -0.43
N PHE A 140 22.15 24.76 0.81
CA PHE A 140 23.31 25.06 1.64
C PHE A 140 24.61 24.44 1.10
N ALA A 141 25.75 24.92 1.60
CA ALA A 141 27.07 24.49 1.14
C ALA A 141 27.30 22.97 1.29
N TRP A 142 26.86 22.37 2.39
CA TRP A 142 26.98 20.93 2.60
C TRP A 142 26.14 20.13 1.59
N ALA A 143 24.90 20.55 1.34
CA ALA A 143 24.01 19.88 0.38
C ALA A 143 24.58 19.96 -1.05
N ARG A 144 25.14 21.13 -1.42
CA ARG A 144 25.79 21.31 -2.72
C ARG A 144 26.95 20.35 -2.96
N ARG A 145 27.66 19.93 -1.91
CA ARG A 145 28.78 18.97 -1.97
C ARG A 145 28.35 17.51 -1.93
N ALA A 146 27.17 17.22 -1.38
CA ALA A 146 26.68 15.86 -1.19
C ALA A 146 25.98 15.28 -2.44
N PHE A 147 25.31 16.13 -3.22
CA PHE A 147 24.47 15.69 -4.33
C PHE A 147 25.07 15.97 -5.71
N VAL A 148 24.64 15.16 -6.69
CA VAL A 148 24.85 15.42 -8.12
C VAL A 148 23.69 16.28 -8.62
N TRP A 149 24.00 17.39 -9.30
CA TRP A 149 23.02 18.39 -9.74
C TRP A 149 22.78 18.28 -11.25
N SER A 150 21.97 17.29 -11.64
CA SER A 150 21.55 17.03 -13.02
C SER A 150 20.13 16.47 -13.07
N GLY A 151 19.44 16.60 -14.20
CA GLY A 151 18.08 16.06 -14.37
C GLY A 151 18.00 14.55 -14.13
N GLU A 152 18.99 13.79 -14.60
CA GLU A 152 19.05 12.35 -14.37
C GLU A 152 19.29 11.99 -12.90
N ALA A 153 20.09 12.77 -12.17
CA ALA A 153 20.26 12.56 -10.74
C ALA A 153 18.93 12.81 -10.00
N TYR A 154 18.20 13.87 -10.33
CA TYR A 154 16.89 14.15 -9.73
C TYR A 154 15.88 13.05 -10.02
N LEU A 155 15.82 12.56 -11.26
CA LEU A 155 15.02 11.38 -11.62
C LEU A 155 15.40 10.19 -10.74
N SER A 156 16.70 9.90 -10.58
CA SER A 156 17.16 8.77 -9.77
C SER A 156 16.71 8.86 -8.31
N TYR A 157 16.69 10.05 -7.72
CA TYR A 157 16.23 10.25 -6.33
C TYR A 157 14.74 9.96 -6.21
N SER A 158 13.93 10.44 -7.15
CA SER A 158 12.50 10.17 -7.20
C SER A 158 12.18 8.69 -7.44
N LEU A 159 12.94 8.00 -8.28
CA LEU A 159 12.79 6.54 -8.49
C LEU A 159 13.09 5.77 -7.19
N GLY A 160 14.12 6.18 -6.43
CA GLY A 160 14.43 5.60 -5.13
C GLY A 160 13.30 5.79 -4.12
N ALA A 161 12.69 6.99 -4.07
CA ALA A 161 11.54 7.27 -3.22
C ALA A 161 10.31 6.44 -3.62
N LEU A 162 9.96 6.40 -4.92
CA LEU A 162 8.83 5.61 -5.44
C LEU A 162 8.98 4.12 -5.19
N SER A 163 10.21 3.59 -5.21
CA SER A 163 10.48 2.21 -4.84
C SER A 163 10.06 1.92 -3.41
N VAL A 164 10.50 2.74 -2.47
CA VAL A 164 10.12 2.62 -1.06
C VAL A 164 8.61 2.77 -0.89
N PHE A 165 7.97 3.70 -1.61
CA PHE A 165 6.52 3.86 -1.58
C PHE A 165 5.77 2.62 -2.08
N GLY A 166 6.26 1.97 -3.14
CA GLY A 166 5.70 0.71 -3.65
C GLY A 166 5.77 -0.41 -2.62
N PHE A 167 6.91 -0.55 -1.92
CA PHE A 167 7.05 -1.55 -0.85
C PHE A 167 6.18 -1.23 0.38
N ILE A 168 6.09 0.04 0.77
CA ILE A 168 5.19 0.48 1.84
C ILE A 168 3.74 0.16 1.49
N ALA A 169 3.28 0.50 0.28
CA ALA A 169 1.93 0.21 -0.20
C ALA A 169 1.65 -1.31 -0.24
N CYS A 170 2.62 -2.11 -0.70
CA CYS A 170 2.54 -3.57 -0.68
C CYS A 170 2.27 -4.12 0.72
N CYS A 171 3.02 -3.67 1.73
CA CYS A 171 2.79 -4.10 3.12
C CYS A 171 1.46 -3.55 3.66
N PHE A 172 1.11 -2.30 3.33
CA PHE A 172 -0.06 -1.65 3.90
C PHE A 172 -1.36 -2.35 3.51
N VAL A 173 -1.54 -2.66 2.22
CA VAL A 173 -2.73 -3.40 1.75
C VAL A 173 -2.76 -4.85 2.25
N TRP A 174 -1.61 -5.44 2.53
CA TRP A 174 -1.51 -6.83 3.00
C TRP A 174 -1.88 -6.99 4.48
N PHE A 175 -1.57 -6.01 5.31
CA PHE A 175 -1.73 -6.11 6.77
C PHE A 175 -2.81 -5.21 7.36
N ASN A 176 -2.99 -3.99 6.86
CA ASN A 176 -3.89 -3.03 7.47
C ASN A 176 -5.35 -3.33 7.07
N ASN A 177 -6.24 -3.34 8.06
CA ASN A 177 -7.68 -3.52 7.89
C ASN A 177 -8.50 -2.28 8.32
N THR A 178 -7.84 -1.17 8.65
CA THR A 178 -8.46 0.12 8.99
C THR A 178 -8.61 0.99 7.74
N ALA A 179 -7.50 1.33 7.09
CA ALA A 179 -7.46 2.07 5.82
C ALA A 179 -7.77 1.18 4.60
N TYR A 180 -7.73 -0.14 4.77
CA TYR A 180 -8.24 -1.11 3.79
C TYR A 180 -9.30 -2.00 4.45
N PRO A 181 -10.54 -1.52 4.64
CA PRO A 181 -11.58 -2.27 5.33
C PRO A 181 -11.82 -3.65 4.70
N SER A 182 -11.85 -4.70 5.52
CA SER A 182 -12.03 -6.07 5.03
C SER A 182 -13.41 -6.31 4.39
N GLU A 183 -14.38 -5.47 4.70
CA GLU A 183 -15.69 -5.40 4.04
C GLU A 183 -15.57 -5.13 2.54
N PHE A 184 -14.57 -4.34 2.10
CA PHE A 184 -14.38 -3.98 0.70
C PHE A 184 -13.27 -4.77 0.02
N TYR A 185 -12.18 -5.04 0.75
CA TYR A 185 -10.97 -5.67 0.21
C TYR A 185 -10.86 -7.17 0.52
N GLY A 186 -11.78 -7.72 1.32
CA GLY A 186 -11.70 -9.08 1.86
C GLY A 186 -10.75 -9.16 3.06
N PRO A 187 -10.68 -10.31 3.74
CA PRO A 187 -9.81 -10.48 4.90
C PRO A 187 -8.33 -10.42 4.51
N THR A 188 -7.49 -9.96 5.44
CA THR A 188 -6.05 -10.15 5.32
C THR A 188 -5.68 -11.64 5.47
N GLY A 189 -4.46 -12.02 5.11
CA GLY A 189 -3.96 -13.39 5.37
C GLY A 189 -4.01 -13.77 6.85
N PRO A 190 -3.46 -12.94 7.77
CA PRO A 190 -3.62 -13.12 9.21
C PRO A 190 -5.08 -13.21 9.66
N GLU A 191 -5.96 -12.38 9.11
CA GLU A 191 -7.39 -12.35 9.47
C GLU A 191 -8.11 -13.65 9.09
N ALA A 192 -7.93 -14.14 7.87
CA ALA A 192 -8.53 -15.40 7.43
C ALA A 192 -8.02 -16.60 8.24
N SER A 193 -6.73 -16.61 8.62
CA SER A 193 -6.15 -17.68 9.44
C SER A 193 -6.71 -17.69 10.86
N GLN A 194 -6.86 -16.52 11.50
CA GLN A 194 -7.51 -16.45 12.81
C GLN A 194 -9.02 -16.75 12.73
N ALA A 195 -9.68 -16.34 11.65
CA ALA A 195 -11.08 -16.65 11.41
C ALA A 195 -11.31 -18.16 11.35
N GLN A 196 -10.44 -18.91 10.66
CA GLN A 196 -10.48 -20.37 10.64
C GLN A 196 -10.40 -20.99 12.04
N ALA A 197 -9.41 -20.57 12.85
CA ALA A 197 -9.25 -21.09 14.20
C ALA A 197 -10.47 -20.79 15.09
N PHE A 198 -11.01 -19.57 14.97
CA PHE A 198 -12.22 -19.17 15.69
C PHE A 198 -13.44 -20.00 15.27
N THR A 199 -13.67 -20.22 13.96
CA THR A 199 -14.80 -21.01 13.46
C THR A 199 -14.80 -22.44 14.03
N PHE A 200 -13.65 -23.11 14.04
CA PHE A 200 -13.54 -24.47 14.59
C PHE A 200 -13.63 -24.50 16.11
N LEU A 201 -13.10 -23.49 16.81
CA LEU A 201 -13.28 -23.34 18.25
C LEU A 201 -14.77 -23.26 18.61
N VAL A 202 -15.52 -22.38 17.94
CA VAL A 202 -16.96 -22.19 18.18
C VAL A 202 -17.72 -23.49 17.95
N ARG A 203 -17.46 -24.16 16.81
CA ARG A 203 -18.11 -25.43 16.45
C ARG A 203 -17.88 -26.48 17.53
N ASP A 204 -16.63 -26.69 17.91
CA ASP A 204 -16.28 -27.76 18.85
C ASP A 204 -16.76 -27.45 20.27
N GLN A 205 -16.75 -26.18 20.68
CA GLN A 205 -17.35 -25.77 21.94
C GLN A 205 -18.86 -26.07 21.98
N ARG A 206 -19.59 -25.83 20.89
CA ARG A 206 -21.02 -26.19 20.77
C ARG A 206 -21.27 -27.70 20.80
N LEU A 207 -20.30 -28.50 20.35
CA LEU A 207 -20.30 -29.96 20.47
C LEU A 207 -19.91 -30.43 21.88
N GLY A 208 -19.66 -29.52 22.82
CA GLY A 208 -19.34 -29.83 24.22
C GLY A 208 -17.84 -29.93 24.53
N ALA A 209 -16.97 -29.54 23.60
CA ALA A 209 -15.53 -29.55 23.86
C ALA A 209 -15.11 -28.43 24.84
N ASN A 210 -14.28 -28.77 25.83
CA ASN A 210 -13.65 -27.80 26.71
C ASN A 210 -12.42 -27.18 26.03
N VAL A 211 -12.64 -26.14 25.22
CA VAL A 211 -11.60 -25.54 24.35
C VAL A 211 -10.37 -25.01 25.09
N GLY A 212 -10.51 -24.61 26.37
CA GLY A 212 -9.41 -24.13 27.21
C GLY A 212 -8.53 -25.23 27.83
N SER A 213 -8.97 -26.49 27.83
CA SER A 213 -8.21 -27.63 28.37
C SER A 213 -7.96 -28.74 27.33
N ALA A 214 -8.41 -28.54 26.08
CA ALA A 214 -8.21 -29.49 25.00
C ALA A 214 -6.74 -29.46 24.54
N GLN A 215 -5.99 -30.50 24.89
CA GLN A 215 -4.62 -30.68 24.43
C GLN A 215 -4.60 -31.17 22.96
N GLY A 216 -3.73 -30.57 22.15
CA GLY A 216 -3.43 -30.99 20.80
C GLY A 216 -2.33 -32.06 20.75
N PRO A 217 -2.07 -32.66 19.57
CA PRO A 217 -1.12 -33.77 19.43
C PRO A 217 0.33 -33.45 19.83
N THR A 218 0.72 -32.18 19.76
CA THR A 218 2.09 -31.72 20.10
C THR A 218 2.29 -31.45 21.58
N GLY A 219 1.23 -31.61 22.40
CA GLY A 219 1.22 -31.24 23.81
C GLY A 219 0.81 -29.79 24.08
N LEU A 220 0.79 -28.91 23.07
CA LEU A 220 0.20 -27.57 23.15
C LEU A 220 -1.32 -27.62 23.17
N GLY A 221 -1.99 -26.53 23.56
CA GLY A 221 -3.44 -26.44 23.48
C GLY A 221 -3.92 -26.42 22.03
N LYS A 222 -4.98 -27.19 21.73
CA LYS A 222 -5.52 -27.34 20.37
C LYS A 222 -6.13 -26.03 19.85
N TYR A 223 -6.89 -25.33 20.69
CA TYR A 223 -7.62 -24.12 20.30
C TYR A 223 -6.99 -22.86 20.88
N LEU A 224 -6.47 -22.93 22.11
CA LEU A 224 -5.89 -21.80 22.83
C LEU A 224 -4.51 -22.19 23.37
N MET A 225 -3.56 -21.26 23.30
CA MET A 225 -2.23 -21.38 23.86
C MET A 225 -1.72 -20.02 24.34
N ARG A 226 -0.47 -19.94 24.78
CA ARG A 226 0.18 -18.67 25.14
C ARG A 226 1.12 -18.20 24.05
N SER A 227 1.16 -16.89 23.83
CA SER A 227 2.22 -16.22 23.08
C SER A 227 3.57 -16.36 23.82
N PRO A 228 4.69 -15.96 23.19
CA PRO A 228 5.98 -15.88 23.87
C PRO A 228 6.00 -14.94 25.10
N THR A 229 5.10 -13.95 25.14
CA THR A 229 4.97 -12.96 26.23
C THR A 229 3.84 -13.25 27.21
N GLY A 230 3.07 -14.31 26.98
CA GLY A 230 2.11 -14.87 27.93
C GLY A 230 0.64 -14.58 27.66
N GLU A 231 0.31 -13.76 26.66
CA GLU A 231 -1.08 -13.52 26.23
C GLU A 231 -1.74 -14.81 25.73
N VAL A 232 -3.04 -14.95 25.97
CA VAL A 232 -3.84 -16.05 25.43
C VAL A 232 -4.12 -15.79 23.95
N ILE A 233 -3.73 -16.72 23.10
CA ILE A 233 -3.82 -16.64 21.63
C ILE A 233 -4.45 -17.92 21.08
N PHE A 234 -4.86 -17.91 19.82
CA PHE A 234 -5.29 -19.12 19.13
C PHE A 234 -4.12 -20.11 18.92
N GLY A 235 -4.43 -21.40 18.98
CA GLY A 235 -3.50 -22.51 18.78
C GLY A 235 -3.30 -22.89 17.31
N GLY A 236 -2.42 -23.88 17.07
CA GLY A 236 -2.09 -24.32 15.72
C GLY A 236 -1.17 -23.35 14.97
N GLU A 237 -1.13 -23.43 13.64
CA GLU A 237 -0.20 -22.61 12.84
C GLU A 237 -0.48 -21.10 12.89
N THR A 238 -1.71 -20.72 13.24
CA THR A 238 -2.11 -19.31 13.39
C THR A 238 -1.51 -18.65 14.65
N MET A 239 -0.74 -19.38 15.46
CA MET A 239 0.06 -18.79 16.54
C MET A 239 0.96 -17.64 16.04
N ARG A 240 1.38 -17.68 14.76
CA ARG A 240 2.20 -16.64 14.12
C ARG A 240 1.44 -15.33 13.84
N PHE A 241 0.11 -15.35 13.90
CA PHE A 241 -0.76 -14.23 13.56
C PHE A 241 -1.48 -13.64 14.77
N TRP A 242 -0.94 -13.88 15.97
CA TRP A 242 -1.58 -13.45 17.22
C TRP A 242 -1.67 -11.92 17.40
N ASP A 243 -0.87 -11.19 16.63
CA ASP A 243 -0.87 -9.72 16.54
C ASP A 243 -2.11 -9.15 15.81
N LEU A 244 -2.92 -10.01 15.17
CA LEU A 244 -4.15 -9.57 14.50
C LEU A 244 -5.08 -8.83 15.48
N ARG A 245 -5.54 -7.67 15.04
CA ARG A 245 -6.65 -6.91 15.64
C ARG A 245 -7.76 -6.81 14.59
N ALA A 246 -8.98 -7.17 14.96
CA ALA A 246 -10.12 -7.10 14.05
C ALA A 246 -11.43 -6.83 14.81
N PRO A 247 -12.33 -6.00 14.28
CA PRO A 247 -13.55 -5.59 15.01
C PRO A 247 -14.44 -6.76 15.40
N TRP A 248 -14.42 -7.88 14.66
CA TRP A 248 -15.16 -9.08 14.98
C TRP A 248 -14.53 -9.93 16.09
N LEU A 249 -13.24 -9.73 16.41
CA LEU A 249 -12.51 -10.52 17.40
C LEU A 249 -12.25 -9.74 18.70
N GLU A 250 -12.01 -8.43 18.61
CA GLU A 250 -11.67 -7.58 19.76
C GLU A 250 -12.67 -7.64 20.94
N PRO A 251 -14.00 -7.80 20.75
CA PRO A 251 -14.93 -7.98 21.87
C PRO A 251 -14.60 -9.19 22.76
N LEU A 252 -13.89 -10.19 22.24
CA LEU A 252 -13.50 -11.41 22.95
C LEU A 252 -12.11 -11.30 23.60
N ARG A 253 -11.42 -10.17 23.44
CA ARG A 253 -10.10 -9.90 24.02
C ARG A 253 -10.24 -9.16 25.36
N GLY A 254 -9.50 -9.62 26.35
CA GLY A 254 -9.29 -8.97 27.65
C GLY A 254 -7.83 -8.52 27.82
N PRO A 255 -7.45 -8.04 29.01
CA PRO A 255 -6.09 -7.53 29.28
C PRO A 255 -4.97 -8.55 29.05
N ASN A 256 -5.28 -9.85 29.11
CA ASN A 256 -4.31 -10.94 28.96
C ASN A 256 -4.48 -11.71 27.63
N GLY A 257 -5.03 -11.09 26.59
CA GLY A 257 -5.35 -11.74 25.31
C GLY A 257 -6.79 -12.27 25.28
N LEU A 258 -7.04 -13.38 24.58
CA LEU A 258 -8.37 -13.95 24.44
C LEU A 258 -8.95 -14.40 25.79
N ASP A 259 -10.16 -13.94 26.11
CA ASP A 259 -10.82 -14.22 27.38
C ASP A 259 -11.68 -15.48 27.29
N LEU A 260 -11.32 -16.52 28.05
CA LEU A 260 -12.02 -17.80 28.06
C LEU A 260 -13.48 -17.68 28.54
N SER A 261 -13.79 -16.74 29.43
CA SER A 261 -15.16 -16.53 29.89
C SER A 261 -16.04 -15.93 28.80
N ARG A 262 -15.50 -14.97 28.03
CA ARG A 262 -16.18 -14.36 26.88
C ARG A 262 -16.33 -15.36 25.73
N LEU A 263 -15.29 -16.13 25.43
CA LEU A 263 -15.37 -17.22 24.43
C LEU A 263 -16.46 -18.24 24.77
N LYS A 264 -16.73 -18.46 26.06
CA LYS A 264 -17.78 -19.38 26.50
C LYS A 264 -19.20 -18.82 26.41
N LYS A 265 -19.38 -17.51 26.58
CA LYS A 265 -20.70 -16.92 26.86
C LYS A 265 -21.13 -15.81 25.91
N ASP A 266 -20.18 -15.12 25.29
CA ASP A 266 -20.41 -13.82 24.67
C ASP A 266 -20.20 -13.84 23.15
N ILE A 267 -19.88 -15.00 22.57
CA ILE A 267 -19.79 -15.16 21.11
C ILE A 267 -21.15 -14.88 20.48
N GLN A 268 -21.16 -13.97 19.50
CA GLN A 268 -22.35 -13.55 18.79
C GLN A 268 -22.48 -14.24 17.42
N PRO A 269 -23.70 -14.53 16.95
CA PRO A 269 -23.91 -15.13 15.62
C PRO A 269 -23.32 -14.31 14.46
N TRP A 270 -23.22 -12.98 14.59
CA TRP A 270 -22.59 -12.16 13.55
C TRP A 270 -21.07 -12.34 13.48
N GLN A 271 -20.40 -12.59 14.61
CA GLN A 271 -18.97 -12.93 14.64
C GLN A 271 -18.73 -14.28 13.98
N GLU A 272 -19.61 -15.26 14.24
CA GLU A 272 -19.56 -16.57 13.59
C GLU A 272 -19.69 -16.46 12.08
N ARG A 273 -20.69 -15.71 11.58
CA ARG A 273 -20.87 -15.47 10.14
C ARG A 273 -19.65 -14.80 9.53
N ARG A 274 -19.15 -13.72 10.15
CA ARG A 274 -17.97 -12.99 9.70
C ARG A 274 -16.73 -13.88 9.63
N SER A 275 -16.52 -14.72 10.64
CA SER A 275 -15.39 -15.66 10.64
C SER A 275 -15.51 -16.73 9.58
N ALA A 276 -16.71 -17.27 9.36
CA ALA A 276 -16.97 -18.28 8.34
C ALA A 276 -16.74 -17.70 6.94
N GLU A 277 -17.22 -16.48 6.69
CA GLU A 277 -16.99 -15.72 5.46
C GLU A 277 -15.49 -15.47 5.23
N TYR A 278 -14.77 -15.00 6.25
CA TYR A 278 -13.35 -14.67 6.10
C TYR A 278 -12.44 -15.89 5.97
N MET A 279 -12.77 -17.01 6.63
CA MET A 279 -11.98 -18.23 6.44
C MET A 279 -12.14 -18.81 5.03
N THR A 280 -13.31 -18.64 4.39
CA THR A 280 -13.56 -19.14 3.02
C THR A 280 -13.12 -18.17 1.93
N HIS A 281 -12.83 -16.92 2.28
CA HIS A 281 -12.27 -15.90 1.38
C HIS A 281 -10.84 -15.52 1.76
N ALA A 282 -10.06 -16.50 2.24
CA ALA A 282 -8.63 -16.31 2.46
C ALA A 282 -7.95 -15.85 1.16
N PRO A 283 -6.95 -14.95 1.20
CA PRO A 283 -6.34 -14.34 0.00
C PRO A 283 -5.38 -15.28 -0.75
N LEU A 284 -5.85 -16.48 -1.07
CA LEU A 284 -5.16 -17.52 -1.83
C LEU A 284 -5.93 -17.84 -3.11
N GLY A 285 -5.20 -17.95 -4.20
CA GLY A 285 -5.73 -18.40 -5.48
C GLY A 285 -4.63 -18.46 -6.52
N SER A 286 -4.94 -19.07 -7.66
CA SER A 286 -4.03 -19.20 -8.79
C SER A 286 -4.02 -17.97 -9.69
N LEU A 287 -3.03 -17.89 -10.58
CA LEU A 287 -2.91 -16.79 -11.55
C LEU A 287 -4.09 -16.71 -12.53
N ASN A 288 -4.73 -17.84 -12.83
CA ASN A 288 -5.94 -17.92 -13.65
C ASN A 288 -7.24 -17.80 -12.81
N SER A 289 -7.13 -17.24 -11.61
CA SER A 289 -8.22 -16.91 -10.68
C SER A 289 -9.00 -18.10 -10.10
N VAL A 290 -8.38 -19.27 -9.94
CA VAL A 290 -8.97 -20.38 -9.18
C VAL A 290 -8.71 -20.12 -7.69
N GLY A 291 -9.76 -19.84 -6.93
CA GLY A 291 -9.67 -19.54 -5.50
C GLY A 291 -9.40 -20.78 -4.66
N GLY A 292 -8.66 -20.59 -3.58
CA GLY A 292 -8.29 -21.67 -2.65
C GLY A 292 -6.82 -22.04 -2.69
N VAL A 293 -6.50 -23.21 -2.15
CA VAL A 293 -5.13 -23.73 -2.09
C VAL A 293 -4.64 -24.18 -3.48
N ALA A 294 -3.33 -24.35 -3.65
CA ALA A 294 -2.75 -24.74 -4.94
C ALA A 294 -3.22 -26.10 -5.48
N THR A 295 -3.77 -26.96 -4.61
CA THR A 295 -4.34 -28.27 -4.97
C THR A 295 -5.87 -28.25 -5.12
N GLU A 296 -6.50 -27.07 -5.06
CA GLU A 296 -7.94 -26.93 -5.22
C GLU A 296 -8.36 -27.23 -6.67
N ILE A 297 -9.53 -27.83 -6.83
CA ILE A 297 -10.11 -28.06 -8.16
C ILE A 297 -10.68 -26.76 -8.74
N ASN A 298 -10.84 -26.70 -10.07
CA ASN A 298 -11.46 -25.55 -10.73
C ASN A 298 -12.95 -25.46 -10.37
N ALA A 299 -13.29 -24.63 -9.39
CA ALA A 299 -14.67 -24.43 -8.92
C ALA A 299 -15.00 -22.98 -8.61
N VAL A 300 -14.14 -22.29 -7.85
CA VAL A 300 -14.38 -20.92 -7.38
C VAL A 300 -13.50 -19.95 -8.17
N ASN A 301 -14.10 -18.95 -8.81
CA ASN A 301 -13.38 -17.87 -9.47
C ASN A 301 -13.11 -16.74 -8.46
N TYR A 302 -11.94 -16.74 -7.82
CA TYR A 302 -11.59 -15.81 -6.76
C TYR A 302 -10.08 -15.63 -6.60
N VAL A 303 -9.64 -14.38 -6.58
CA VAL A 303 -8.35 -13.95 -6.02
C VAL A 303 -8.60 -12.63 -5.32
N SER A 304 -8.17 -12.53 -4.06
CA SER A 304 -8.38 -11.33 -3.25
C SER A 304 -7.78 -10.07 -3.91
N PRO A 305 -8.48 -8.92 -3.84
CA PRO A 305 -7.91 -7.62 -4.18
C PRO A 305 -6.59 -7.34 -3.47
N ARG A 306 -6.41 -7.82 -2.23
CA ARG A 306 -5.17 -7.67 -1.48
C ARG A 306 -3.99 -8.35 -2.17
N SER A 307 -4.20 -9.56 -2.71
CA SER A 307 -3.17 -10.29 -3.44
C SER A 307 -2.79 -9.58 -4.74
N TRP A 308 -3.78 -9.10 -5.51
CA TRP A 308 -3.54 -8.31 -6.72
C TRP A 308 -2.78 -7.02 -6.44
N LEU A 309 -3.20 -6.26 -5.43
CA LEU A 309 -2.57 -4.99 -5.07
C LEU A 309 -1.16 -5.20 -4.50
N ALA A 310 -0.98 -6.13 -3.56
CA ALA A 310 0.34 -6.36 -2.95
C ALA A 310 1.38 -6.82 -4.00
N THR A 311 1.03 -7.81 -4.82
CA THR A 311 1.96 -8.36 -5.83
C THR A 311 2.31 -7.34 -6.91
N SER A 312 1.34 -6.58 -7.42
CA SER A 312 1.58 -5.54 -8.42
C SER A 312 2.48 -4.42 -7.87
N HIS A 313 2.21 -3.92 -6.66
CA HIS A 313 3.01 -2.86 -6.05
C HIS A 313 4.41 -3.32 -5.65
N PHE A 314 4.58 -4.58 -5.25
CA PHE A 314 5.91 -5.16 -5.02
C PHE A 314 6.75 -5.18 -6.31
N VAL A 315 6.18 -5.67 -7.41
CA VAL A 315 6.88 -5.73 -8.71
C VAL A 315 7.25 -4.34 -9.20
N LEU A 316 6.32 -3.38 -9.09
CA LEU A 316 6.60 -1.97 -9.40
C LEU A 316 7.73 -1.44 -8.52
N GLY A 317 7.61 -1.57 -7.19
CA GLY A 317 8.61 -1.10 -6.23
C GLY A 317 10.02 -1.65 -6.51
N PHE A 318 10.11 -2.93 -6.90
CA PHE A 318 11.36 -3.56 -7.32
C PHE A 318 11.94 -2.92 -8.59
N PHE A 319 11.15 -2.74 -9.66
CA PHE A 319 11.67 -2.15 -10.89
C PHE A 319 12.00 -0.66 -10.73
N PHE A 320 11.27 0.08 -9.88
CA PHE A 320 11.66 1.43 -9.48
C PHE A 320 13.03 1.45 -8.78
N PHE A 321 13.34 0.44 -7.95
CA PHE A 321 14.66 0.31 -7.32
C PHE A 321 15.76 0.05 -8.36
N VAL A 322 15.51 -0.86 -9.31
CA VAL A 322 16.46 -1.13 -10.40
C VAL A 322 16.71 0.14 -11.21
N GLY A 323 15.65 0.88 -11.54
CA GLY A 323 15.75 2.17 -12.22
C GLY A 323 16.54 3.22 -11.41
N HIS A 324 16.36 3.25 -10.09
CA HIS A 324 17.15 4.09 -9.19
C HIS A 324 18.64 3.77 -9.30
N LEU A 325 19.05 2.50 -9.16
CA LEU A 325 20.45 2.08 -9.26
C LEU A 325 21.06 2.44 -10.61
N TRP A 326 20.32 2.17 -11.70
CA TRP A 326 20.74 2.48 -13.06
C TRP A 326 21.00 3.98 -13.24
N HIS A 327 20.00 4.83 -12.95
CA HIS A 327 20.11 6.27 -13.20
C HIS A 327 21.03 6.98 -12.21
N ALA A 328 21.09 6.55 -10.94
CA ALA A 328 22.00 7.13 -9.97
C ALA A 328 23.47 6.84 -10.34
N GLY A 329 23.76 5.60 -10.74
CA GLY A 329 25.09 5.20 -11.23
C GLY A 329 25.48 5.97 -12.49
N ARG A 330 24.60 6.01 -13.49
CA ARG A 330 24.83 6.74 -14.75
C ARG A 330 24.99 8.25 -14.52
N ALA A 331 24.15 8.87 -13.70
CA ALA A 331 24.25 10.30 -13.38
C ALA A 331 25.58 10.65 -12.72
N ARG A 332 26.09 9.79 -11.83
CA ARG A 332 27.41 9.97 -11.20
C ARG A 332 28.55 9.82 -12.20
N ALA A 333 28.52 8.77 -13.03
CA ALA A 333 29.53 8.57 -14.07
C ALA A 333 29.55 9.73 -15.09
N ALA A 334 28.37 10.21 -15.49
CA ALA A 334 28.23 11.33 -16.42
C ALA A 334 28.70 12.66 -15.81
N ALA A 335 28.41 12.90 -14.53
CA ALA A 335 28.91 14.08 -13.84
C ALA A 335 30.44 14.07 -13.68
N ALA A 336 31.05 12.88 -13.60
CA ALA A 336 32.50 12.71 -13.51
C ALA A 336 33.20 12.54 -14.88
N GLY A 337 32.43 12.39 -15.97
CA GLY A 337 32.93 12.42 -17.35
C GLY A 337 33.46 11.09 -17.90
N PHE A 338 33.07 9.95 -17.34
CA PHE A 338 33.53 8.62 -17.79
C PHE A 338 32.38 7.65 -18.12
N GLU A 339 31.16 8.15 -18.34
CA GLU A 339 29.99 7.32 -18.65
C GLU A 339 30.06 6.61 -20.00
N LYS A 340 30.94 7.09 -20.90
CA LYS A 340 31.14 6.53 -22.25
C LYS A 340 32.27 5.52 -22.34
N GLY A 341 32.95 5.24 -21.23
CA GLY A 341 34.10 4.33 -21.18
C GLY A 341 35.32 4.98 -20.55
N ILE A 342 36.38 4.17 -20.42
CA ILE A 342 37.67 4.57 -19.87
C ILE A 342 38.50 5.25 -20.96
N ASP A 343 39.11 6.39 -20.63
CA ASP A 343 40.11 7.03 -21.49
C ASP A 343 41.34 6.13 -21.57
N ARG A 344 41.70 5.72 -22.80
CA ARG A 344 42.81 4.81 -23.05
C ARG A 344 44.17 5.42 -22.70
N ASP A 345 44.28 6.75 -22.73
CA ASP A 345 45.52 7.44 -22.41
C ASP A 345 45.64 7.77 -20.91
N LEU A 346 44.53 7.71 -20.17
CA LEU A 346 44.43 8.10 -18.75
C LEU A 346 43.68 7.06 -17.90
N GLU A 347 43.95 5.77 -18.12
CA GLU A 347 43.33 4.69 -17.34
C GLU A 347 43.74 4.77 -15.86
N PRO A 348 42.80 5.07 -14.92
CA PRO A 348 43.17 5.39 -13.54
C PRO A 348 43.90 4.25 -12.81
N VAL A 349 43.59 3.00 -13.14
CA VAL A 349 44.18 1.81 -12.49
C VAL A 349 45.68 1.70 -12.77
N LEU A 350 46.16 2.19 -13.92
CA LEU A 350 47.58 2.17 -14.28
C LEU A 350 48.43 3.12 -13.42
N PHE A 351 47.81 4.10 -12.76
CA PHE A 351 48.48 5.04 -11.84
C PHE A 351 48.39 4.61 -10.37
N MET A 352 47.70 3.51 -10.06
CA MET A 352 47.59 2.98 -8.70
C MET A 352 48.77 2.04 -8.41
N THR A 353 49.18 1.99 -7.14
CA THR A 353 50.19 1.02 -6.69
C THR A 353 49.64 -0.41 -6.84
N PRO A 354 50.43 -1.36 -7.39
CA PRO A 354 50.03 -2.76 -7.41
C PRO A 354 49.71 -3.27 -6.01
N LEU A 355 48.75 -4.19 -5.92
CA LEU A 355 48.28 -4.72 -4.63
C LEU A 355 49.25 -5.75 -4.00
N ASN A 356 50.31 -6.16 -4.69
CA ASN A 356 51.24 -7.22 -4.29
C ASN A 356 52.64 -6.71 -3.96
#